data_AF-A0AAJ4YX55-F1
#
_entry.id   AF-A0AAJ4YX55-F1
#
_cell.length_a   1.000
_cell.length_b   1.000
_cell.length_c   1.000
_cell.angle_alpha   90.00
_cell.angle_beta   90.00
_cell.angle_gamma   90.00
#
_symmetry.space_group_name_H-M   'P 1'
#
loop_
_entity.id
_entity.type
_entity.pdbx_description
1 polymer ?
#
loop_
_entity_poly.entity_id
_entity_poly.type
_entity_poly.pdbx_seq_one_letter_code
_entity_poly.pdbx_strand_id
1 'polypeptide(L)'
;MKPLLPKSITMDRGKEFALFKQIEDELNCSIYFSDLGCPYQRGSIENANGLLRQYYPKGTDFANITQKSLDEAVKQINARPRMIFDYKSSEEMLKYHVSTQNCEPILNDCVRHEPVN
;
A
#
# COMPACT_ATOMS: atom_id res chain seq x y z
N MET A 1 -16.60 -3.72 -10.59
CA MET A 1 -15.86 -2.44 -10.48
C MET A 1 -14.69 -2.51 -11.45
N LYS A 2 -14.38 -1.41 -12.16
CA LYS A 2 -13.15 -1.34 -12.96
C LYS A 2 -11.95 -1.46 -12.01
N PRO A 3 -10.93 -2.28 -12.30
CA PRO A 3 -9.74 -2.35 -11.45
C PRO A 3 -9.09 -0.97 -11.38
N LEU A 4 -8.76 -0.54 -10.16
CA LEU A 4 -7.99 0.68 -9.95
C LEU A 4 -6.55 0.38 -10.32
N LEU A 5 -6.10 0.93 -11.45
CA LEU A 5 -4.69 0.84 -11.85
C LEU A 5 -3.93 1.98 -11.16
N PRO A 6 -2.91 1.67 -10.35
CA PRO A 6 -2.10 2.70 -9.71
C PRO A 6 -1.30 3.46 -10.75
N LYS A 7 -1.10 4.78 -10.56
CA LYS A 7 -0.15 5.56 -11.37
C LYS A 7 1.30 5.21 -11.02
N SER A 8 1.54 4.88 -9.74
CA SER A 8 2.83 4.49 -9.23
C SER A 8 2.71 3.58 -8.00
N ILE A 9 3.78 2.83 -7.73
CA ILE A 9 3.89 1.97 -6.55
C ILE A 9 5.24 2.25 -5.87
N THR A 10 5.24 2.34 -4.54
CA THR A 10 6.47 2.45 -3.75
C THR A 10 6.74 1.14 -3.04
N MET A 11 7.94 0.60 -3.18
CA MET A 11 8.38 -0.67 -2.60
C MET A 11 9.63 -0.48 -1.74
N ASP A 12 9.93 -1.48 -0.91
CA ASP A 12 11.26 -1.59 -0.31
C ASP A 12 12.23 -2.31 -1.27
N ARG A 13 13.50 -2.42 -0.88
CA ARG A 13 14.53 -3.09 -1.69
C ARG A 13 14.57 -4.61 -1.43
N GLY A 14 13.44 -5.21 -1.07
CA GLY A 14 13.31 -6.65 -0.92
C GLY A 14 13.65 -7.39 -2.22
N LYS A 15 14.30 -8.55 -2.10
CA LYS A 15 14.69 -9.36 -3.28
C LYS A 15 13.49 -9.92 -4.01
N GLU A 16 12.36 -10.08 -3.33
CA GLU A 16 11.07 -10.44 -3.90
C GLU A 16 10.59 -9.46 -4.98
N PHE A 17 11.09 -8.21 -4.97
CA PHE A 17 10.76 -7.17 -5.95
C PHE A 17 11.84 -7.01 -7.04
N ALA A 18 12.78 -7.95 -7.18
CA ALA A 18 13.83 -7.88 -8.20
C ALA A 18 13.26 -7.81 -9.64
N LEU A 19 12.07 -8.36 -9.87
CA LEU A 19 11.36 -8.34 -11.16
C LEU A 19 10.41 -7.14 -11.33
N PHE A 20 10.63 -6.04 -10.60
CA PHE A 20 9.74 -4.86 -10.64
C PHE A 20 9.44 -4.34 -12.06
N LYS A 21 10.38 -4.45 -13.01
CA LYS A 21 10.15 -4.02 -14.40
C LYS A 21 8.96 -4.74 -15.05
N GLN A 22 8.78 -6.03 -14.75
CA GLN A 22 7.62 -6.79 -15.25
C GLN A 22 6.30 -6.24 -14.68
N ILE A 23 6.33 -5.78 -13.43
CA ILE A 23 5.17 -5.15 -12.77
C ILE A 23 4.89 -3.77 -13.37
N GLU A 24 5.93 -2.97 -13.67
CA GLU A 24 5.78 -1.69 -14.38
C GLU A 24 5.08 -1.88 -15.74
N ASP A 25 5.53 -2.89 -16.51
CA ASP A 25 5.01 -3.19 -17.85
C ASP A 25 3.56 -3.70 -17.80
N GLU A 26 3.25 -4.63 -16.88
CA GLU A 26 1.92 -5.24 -16.78
C GLU A 26 0.85 -4.25 -16.25
N LEU A 27 1.23 -3.41 -15.29
CA LEU A 27 0.30 -2.44 -14.66
C LEU A 27 0.34 -1.05 -15.32
N ASN A 28 1.27 -0.82 -16.25
CA ASN A 28 1.55 0.48 -16.86
C ASN A 28 1.69 1.59 -15.80
N CYS A 29 2.55 1.35 -14.80
CA CYS A 29 2.76 2.22 -13.65
C CYS A 29 4.26 2.40 -13.34
N SER A 30 4.63 3.48 -12.65
CA SER A 30 6.02 3.71 -12.24
C SER A 30 6.31 3.12 -10.86
N ILE A 31 7.40 2.37 -10.72
CA ILE A 31 7.84 1.84 -9.42
C ILE A 31 8.98 2.68 -8.85
N TYR A 32 8.85 2.99 -7.56
CA TYR A 32 9.82 3.73 -6.77
C TYR A 32 10.30 2.87 -5.59
N PHE A 33 11.56 3.03 -5.21
CA PHE A 33 12.14 2.31 -4.08
C PHE A 33 12.44 3.27 -2.94
N SER A 34 12.21 2.83 -1.71
CA SER A 34 12.67 3.57 -0.53
C SER A 34 14.19 3.51 -0.40
N ASP A 35 14.76 4.55 0.19
CA ASP A 35 16.18 4.65 0.50
C ASP A 35 16.57 3.68 1.63
N LEU A 36 17.83 3.24 1.59
CA LEU A 36 18.39 2.36 2.59
C LEU A 36 18.38 3.06 3.96
N GLY A 37 17.83 2.40 4.97
CA GLY A 37 17.75 2.95 6.32
C GLY A 37 16.68 4.04 6.52
N CYS A 38 15.79 4.25 5.54
CA CYS A 38 14.73 5.28 5.60
C CYS A 38 13.32 4.66 5.73
N PRO A 39 12.98 3.94 6.82
CA PRO A 39 11.66 3.32 6.97
C PRO A 39 10.50 4.33 6.99
N TYR A 40 10.78 5.59 7.34
CA TYR A 40 9.78 6.66 7.38
C TYR A 40 9.18 6.97 6.00
N GLN A 41 9.90 6.72 4.90
CA GLN A 41 9.38 6.84 3.53
C GLN A 41 8.23 5.85 3.25
N ARG A 42 8.06 4.83 4.12
CA ARG A 42 6.99 3.83 4.08
C ARG A 42 6.08 3.89 5.31
N GLY A 43 6.02 5.03 6.01
CA GLY A 43 5.27 5.16 7.27
C GLY A 43 3.82 4.69 7.18
N SER A 44 3.14 4.95 6.05
CA SER A 44 1.77 4.48 5.81
C SER A 44 1.67 2.96 5.70
N ILE A 45 2.66 2.29 5.10
CA ILE A 45 2.71 0.82 4.98
C ILE A 45 2.95 0.20 6.35
N GLU A 46 3.89 0.75 7.13
CA GLU A 46 4.16 0.27 8.50
C GLU A 46 2.93 0.43 9.41
N ASN A 47 2.21 1.54 9.29
CA ASN A 47 0.95 1.73 10.02
C ASN A 47 -0.12 0.70 9.58
N ALA A 48 -0.26 0.43 8.28
CA ALA A 48 -1.19 -0.57 7.77
C ALA A 48 -0.84 -1.98 8.27
N ASN A 49 0.44 -2.34 8.27
CA ASN A 49 0.93 -3.60 8.82
C ASN A 49 0.63 -3.70 10.33
N GLY A 50 0.82 -2.62 11.08
CA GLY A 50 0.47 -2.55 12.50
C GLY A 50 -1.02 -2.78 12.76
N LEU A 51 -1.91 -2.23 11.92
CA LEU A 51 -3.35 -2.48 12.00
C LEU A 51 -3.69 -3.95 11.72
N LEU A 52 -3.06 -4.56 10.71
CA LEU A 52 -3.27 -5.98 10.40
C LEU A 52 -2.81 -6.88 11.56
N ARG A 53 -1.74 -6.49 12.27
CA ARG A 53 -1.25 -7.20 13.46
C ARG A 53 -2.17 -7.13 14.67
N GLN A 54 -3.17 -6.24 14.68
CA GLN A 54 -4.24 -6.27 15.70
C GLN A 54 -5.18 -7.48 15.49
N TYR A 55 -5.32 -7.96 14.25
CA TYR A 55 -6.12 -9.14 13.90
C TYR A 55 -5.29 -10.42 13.93
N TYR A 56 -4.03 -10.35 13.50
CA TYR A 56 -3.11 -11.48 13.41
C TYR A 56 -1.81 -11.18 14.18
N PRO A 57 -1.80 -11.40 15.50
CA PRO A 57 -0.65 -11.09 16.35
C PRO A 57 0.66 -11.74 15.88
N LYS A 58 1.78 -11.30 16.46
CA LYS A 58 3.08 -11.88 16.15
C LYS A 58 3.07 -13.38 16.50
N GLY A 59 3.60 -14.20 15.58
CA GLY A 59 3.60 -15.66 15.71
C GLY A 59 2.40 -16.35 15.04
N THR A 60 1.42 -15.62 14.53
CA THR A 60 0.39 -16.22 13.67
C THR A 60 1.01 -16.73 12.37
N ASP A 61 0.78 -18.01 12.10
CA ASP A 61 1.12 -18.63 10.82
C ASP A 61 0.08 -18.27 9.77
N PHE A 62 0.46 -17.42 8.80
CA PHE A 62 -0.42 -16.96 7.74
C PHE A 62 -0.82 -18.08 6.76
N ALA A 63 -0.09 -19.20 6.72
CA ALA A 63 -0.49 -20.35 5.90
C ALA A 63 -1.82 -20.97 6.37
N ASN A 64 -2.18 -20.77 7.64
CA ASN A 64 -3.42 -21.29 8.23
C ASN A 64 -4.57 -20.28 8.20
N ILE A 65 -4.35 -19.07 7.68
CA ILE A 65 -5.40 -18.05 7.56
C ILE A 65 -6.13 -18.24 6.24
N THR A 66 -7.46 -18.34 6.31
CA THR A 66 -8.28 -18.39 5.10
C THR A 66 -8.34 -17.01 4.45
N GLN A 67 -8.36 -16.97 3.12
CA GLN A 67 -8.51 -15.72 2.36
C GLN A 67 -9.74 -14.92 2.83
N LYS A 68 -10.85 -15.61 3.11
CA LYS A 68 -12.08 -14.98 3.62
C LYS A 68 -11.86 -14.23 4.94
N SER A 69 -11.15 -14.83 5.90
CA SER A 69 -10.86 -14.17 7.18
C SER A 69 -9.97 -12.94 6.96
N LEU A 70 -8.97 -13.06 6.10
CA LEU A 70 -8.07 -11.95 5.76
C LEU A 70 -8.84 -10.80 5.11
N ASP A 71 -9.72 -11.10 4.16
CA ASP A 71 -10.57 -10.11 3.48
C ASP A 71 -11.51 -9.40 4.47
N GLU A 72 -12.07 -10.12 5.43
CA GLU A 72 -12.90 -9.54 6.49
C GLU A 72 -12.09 -8.57 7.37
N ALA A 73 -10.86 -8.94 7.76
CA ALA A 73 -9.97 -8.06 8.51
C ALA A 73 -9.62 -6.80 7.71
N VAL A 74 -9.23 -6.95 6.45
CA VAL A 74 -8.92 -5.84 5.54
C VAL A 74 -10.12 -4.91 5.34
N LYS A 75 -11.32 -5.48 5.17
CA LYS A 75 -12.57 -4.71 5.06
C LYS A 75 -12.82 -3.87 6.31
N GLN A 76 -12.67 -4.45 7.49
CA GLN A 76 -12.83 -3.70 8.75
C GLN A 76 -11.76 -2.60 8.91
N ILE A 77 -10.52 -2.86 8.53
CA ILE A 77 -9.44 -1.85 8.54
C ILE A 77 -9.77 -0.69 7.60
N ASN A 78 -10.24 -0.99 6.39
CA ASN A 78 -10.54 0.01 5.37
C ASN A 78 -11.81 0.82 5.67
N ALA A 79 -12.79 0.21 6.34
CA ALA A 79 -14.03 0.87 6.79
C ALA A 79 -13.86 1.63 8.12
N ARG A 80 -12.73 1.49 8.83
CA ARG A 80 -12.48 2.17 10.10
C ARG A 80 -12.36 3.70 9.89
N PRO A 81 -13.15 4.52 10.60
CA PRO A 81 -13.00 5.98 10.63
C PRO A 81 -11.58 6.42 11.03
N ARG A 82 -11.02 7.39 10.30
CA ARG A 82 -9.68 7.93 10.61
C ARG A 82 -9.77 9.42 10.90
N MET A 83 -9.22 9.83 12.03
CA MET A 83 -9.22 11.25 12.45
C MET A 83 -8.58 12.17 11.40
N ILE A 84 -7.53 11.71 10.71
CA ILE A 84 -6.85 12.46 9.64
C ILE A 84 -7.73 12.76 8.42
N PHE A 85 -8.89 12.11 8.30
CA PHE A 85 -9.85 12.29 7.21
C PHE A 85 -11.19 12.87 7.72
N ASP A 86 -11.17 13.65 8.80
CA ASP A 86 -12.38 14.13 9.47
C ASP A 86 -13.34 12.98 9.84
N TYR A 87 -12.78 11.89 10.37
CA TYR A 87 -13.49 10.65 10.71
C TYR A 87 -14.13 9.91 9.53
N LYS A 88 -13.77 10.23 8.28
CA LYS A 88 -14.06 9.35 7.14
C LYS A 88 -13.12 8.15 7.12
N SER A 89 -13.57 7.06 6.53
CA SER A 89 -12.80 5.83 6.33
C SER A 89 -11.91 5.92 5.10
N SER A 90 -10.90 5.05 5.03
CA SER A 90 -10.04 4.93 3.83
C SER A 90 -10.86 4.52 2.60
N GLU A 91 -11.86 3.66 2.78
CA GLU A 91 -12.76 3.25 1.71
C GLU A 91 -13.55 4.42 1.13
N GLU A 92 -14.11 5.29 1.98
CA GLU A 92 -14.84 6.49 1.54
C GLU A 92 -13.92 7.47 0.81
N MET A 93 -12.73 7.72 1.38
CA MET A 93 -11.76 8.62 0.77
C MET A 93 -11.27 8.11 -0.59
N LEU A 94 -11.05 6.81 -0.73
CA LEU A 94 -10.68 6.21 -2.01
C LEU A 94 -11.79 6.40 -3.05
N LYS A 95 -13.05 6.12 -2.68
CA LYS A 95 -14.21 6.32 -3.58
C LYS A 95 -14.32 7.77 -4.04
N TYR A 96 -14.10 8.73 -3.14
CA TYR A 96 -14.13 10.15 -3.44
C TYR A 96 -13.00 10.58 -4.41
N HIS A 97 -11.76 10.15 -4.17
CA HIS A 97 -10.63 10.55 -5.04
C HIS A 97 -10.72 9.93 -6.44
N VAL A 98 -11.18 8.68 -6.51
CA VAL A 98 -11.39 7.98 -7.80
C VAL A 98 -12.51 8.65 -8.61
N SER A 99 -13.61 9.08 -7.95
CA SER A 99 -14.72 9.71 -8.65
C SER A 99 -14.42 11.14 -9.12
N THR A 100 -13.50 11.83 -8.43
CA THR A 100 -13.15 13.24 -8.71
C THR A 100 -11.89 13.41 -9.56
N GLN A 101 -11.14 12.33 -9.85
CA GLN A 101 -9.82 12.36 -10.52
C GLN A 101 -8.78 13.29 -9.86
N ASN A 102 -9.02 13.74 -8.63
CA ASN A 102 -8.15 14.65 -7.88
C ASN A 102 -7.03 13.90 -7.15
N CYS A 103 -6.24 13.12 -7.88
CA CYS A 103 -5.01 12.55 -7.33
C CYS A 103 -3.84 13.47 -7.69
N GLU A 104 -3.62 14.50 -6.89
CA GLU A 104 -2.32 15.19 -6.87
C GLU A 104 -1.31 14.30 -6.12
N PRO A 105 -0.11 14.06 -6.68
CA PRO A 105 0.91 13.28 -6.00
C PRO A 105 1.35 14.00 -4.73
N ILE A 106 1.27 13.30 -3.60
CA ILE A 106 1.64 13.83 -2.28
C ILE A 106 3.15 13.69 -1.99
N LEU A 107 3.91 13.07 -2.89
CA LEU A 107 5.28 12.65 -2.63
C LEU A 107 6.21 13.20 -3.73
N ASN A 108 6.94 14.27 -3.39
CA ASN A 108 7.95 14.89 -4.26
C ASN A 108 9.37 14.30 -4.06
N ASP A 109 9.57 13.40 -3.09
CA ASP A 109 10.92 13.08 -2.61
C ASP A 109 11.37 11.62 -2.82
N CYS A 110 10.58 10.79 -3.52
CA CYS A 110 11.05 9.46 -3.93
C CYS A 110 11.80 9.59 -5.27
N VAL A 111 13.11 9.78 -5.20
CA VAL A 111 13.97 9.72 -6.38
C VAL A 111 14.00 8.28 -6.90
N ARG A 112 13.79 8.10 -8.22
CA ARG A 112 13.98 6.81 -8.90
C ARG A 112 15.46 6.42 -8.79
N HIS A 113 15.78 5.59 -7.81
CA HIS A 113 17.06 4.89 -7.79
C HIS A 113 16.88 3.59 -8.55
N GLU A 114 17.58 3.43 -9.68
CA GLU A 114 17.69 2.11 -10.31
C GLU A 114 18.27 1.14 -9.27
N PRO A 115 17.71 -0.08 -9.14
CA PRO A 115 18.32 -1.07 -8.28
C PRO A 115 19.74 -1.32 -8.78
N VAL A 116 20.71 -1.10 -7.88
CA VAL A 116 22.09 -1.50 -8.11
C VAL A 116 22.08 -3.02 -8.10
N ASN A 117 22.15 -3.62 -9.30
CA ASN A 117 22.50 -5.03 -9.44
C ASN A 117 23.91 -5.27 -8.89
#